data_AF-R7KT84-F1
#
_entry.id   AF-R7KT84-F1
#
_cell.length_a   1.000
_cell.length_b   1.000
_cell.length_c   1.000
_cell.angle_alpha   90.00
_cell.angle_beta   90.00
_cell.angle_gamma   90.00
#
_symmetry.space_group_name_H-M   'P 1'
#
loop_
_entity.id
_entity.type
_entity.pdbx_description
1 polymer ?
#
loop_
_entity_poly.entity_id
_entity_poly.type
_entity_poly.pdbx_seq_one_letter_code
_entity_poly.pdbx_strand_id
1 'polypeptide(L)'
;MKIKRIPAIILAAAMLGTMPIVPPETGFSRSAVAYAAEKLDAPKDFSAAVNGTAAVLSWSAVKGADAYRIYQYDKSAKKFVNLKTVTSTKTSVKGLAEGKNYFKVAALTKSGSKYITGNISEKITVTVASAAESSAKTSGKNSAAVALAKKMGDGCNLGNTMESVATWLGADATPKDYEKAWGQPETTAAMIKSLKASGFESVRVPVAWSNMMSKDGKYTISPEYFDRIDEIVGYILDNDMYCIINIHWDGGWWEDFGSSDEKVAQAAMDKYTAMWKQIAKHYKSYSDKLIFESANEELGSKTKGSSSMNESYERVNNINQKFVDIVRSTGGKNKSRFLLIAGYDTDISKTADNRFKMPDDTAKDRLLVSVHYYSPSTFCIADKKSNSWGYSGSWGTEADYKTMRRDFEKMKKFTDAGYGVIIGEYGVCLNTDGEKYVMKKGTDKFFQSVKDLSSEMGYCAMIWDCSSWFNRKTQSYNYDFLKDIYD
;
A
#
# COMPACT_ATOMS: atom_id res chain seq x y z
N MET A 1 4.98 -52.62 30.08
CA MET A 1 5.97 -52.76 31.17
C MET A 1 7.29 -52.20 30.65
N LYS A 2 8.05 -51.30 31.31
CA LYS A 2 7.83 -50.39 32.46
C LYS A 2 8.78 -49.18 32.21
N ILE A 3 8.30 -47.94 32.20
CA ILE A 3 8.34 -46.95 33.30
C ILE A 3 9.75 -46.43 33.69
N LYS A 4 9.90 -45.10 33.53
CA LYS A 4 10.68 -44.09 34.29
C LYS A 4 11.91 -44.50 35.14
N ARG A 5 12.96 -43.67 35.10
CA ARG A 5 13.78 -43.33 36.28
C ARG A 5 14.10 -41.83 36.39
N ILE A 6 14.01 -41.35 37.63
CA ILE A 6 14.26 -40.04 38.28
C ILE A 6 14.44 -40.42 39.79
N PRO A 7 15.13 -39.72 40.73
CA PRO A 7 16.21 -38.70 40.73
C PRO A 7 17.39 -39.11 41.69
N ALA A 8 18.06 -38.09 42.27
CA ALA A 8 18.85 -38.02 43.53
C ALA A 8 20.39 -38.09 43.37
N ILE A 9 21.21 -37.06 43.65
CA ILE A 9 21.44 -36.21 44.87
C ILE A 9 22.48 -36.86 45.83
N ILE A 10 23.28 -35.99 46.51
CA ILE A 10 24.32 -36.19 47.55
C ILE A 10 25.78 -35.99 47.03
N LEU A 11 26.75 -35.41 47.76
CA LEU A 11 26.91 -34.08 48.43
C LEU A 11 28.31 -34.01 49.09
N ALA A 12 29.13 -32.98 48.79
CA ALA A 12 30.34 -32.53 49.55
C ALA A 12 31.47 -33.59 49.78
N ALA A 13 32.67 -33.33 50.30
CA ALA A 13 33.49 -32.15 50.64
C ALA A 13 34.99 -32.51 50.33
N ALA A 14 36.09 -31.86 50.74
CA ALA A 14 36.41 -30.63 51.49
C ALA A 14 37.87 -30.20 51.17
N MET A 15 38.25 -28.94 51.43
CA MET A 15 39.52 -28.64 52.13
C MET A 15 39.34 -27.40 53.03
N LEU A 16 40.05 -27.41 54.17
CA LEU A 16 39.78 -26.59 55.35
C LEU A 16 40.99 -25.71 55.74
N GLY A 17 40.69 -24.60 56.43
CA GLY A 17 41.62 -23.87 57.28
C GLY A 17 41.07 -22.47 57.59
N THR A 18 40.99 -21.98 58.83
CA THR A 18 41.18 -22.57 60.18
C THR A 18 40.58 -21.58 61.21
N MET A 19 40.58 -21.92 62.51
CA MET A 19 40.47 -21.01 63.70
C MET A 19 39.06 -20.77 64.34
N PRO A 20 38.97 -20.43 65.66
CA PRO A 20 38.06 -21.18 66.57
C PRO A 20 36.97 -20.40 67.35
N ILE A 21 35.97 -21.18 67.81
CA ILE A 21 35.24 -21.23 69.11
C ILE A 21 34.90 -19.91 69.89
N VAL A 22 33.58 -19.67 70.00
CA VAL A 22 32.67 -18.95 70.97
C VAL A 22 33.14 -18.81 72.46
N PRO A 23 32.53 -17.99 73.38
CA PRO A 23 31.19 -17.32 73.43
C PRO A 23 31.20 -15.85 74.01
N PRO A 24 30.15 -15.31 74.68
CA PRO A 24 28.86 -14.81 74.13
C PRO A 24 28.55 -13.32 74.45
N GLU A 25 27.46 -12.81 73.86
CA GLU A 25 26.67 -11.60 74.18
C GLU A 25 27.35 -10.28 74.65
N THR A 26 27.29 -9.26 73.79
CA THR A 26 26.82 -7.90 74.18
C THR A 26 26.14 -7.25 72.97
N GLY A 27 25.08 -6.47 73.23
CA GLY A 27 24.26 -5.89 72.16
C GLY A 27 24.91 -4.70 71.45
N PHE A 28 24.75 -4.64 70.13
CA PHE A 28 24.93 -3.40 69.36
C PHE A 28 23.75 -3.19 68.40
N SER A 29 23.17 -1.99 68.48
CA SER A 29 22.20 -1.48 67.53
C SER A 29 22.78 -1.53 66.11
N ARG A 30 22.14 -2.27 65.20
CA ARG A 30 22.30 -2.06 63.77
C ARG A 30 21.20 -1.12 63.30
N SER A 31 21.54 0.16 63.21
CA SER A 31 20.79 1.14 62.44
C SER A 31 20.52 0.58 61.05
N ALA A 32 19.25 0.31 60.74
CA ALA A 32 18.86 -0.13 59.41
C ALA A 32 19.05 1.02 58.43
N VAL A 33 20.18 1.02 57.71
CA VAL A 33 20.36 1.84 56.51
C VAL A 33 19.41 1.29 55.46
N ALA A 34 18.20 1.84 55.43
CA ALA A 34 17.23 1.53 54.39
C ALA A 34 17.77 2.05 53.05
N TYR A 35 18.38 1.15 52.27
CA TYR A 35 18.60 1.39 50.86
C TYR A 35 17.23 1.62 50.22
N ALA A 36 16.96 2.87 49.83
CA ALA A 36 15.81 3.20 49.01
C ALA A 36 15.96 2.44 47.68
N ALA A 37 15.02 1.53 47.39
CA ALA A 37 15.05 0.78 46.14
C ALA A 37 15.01 1.75 44.96
N GLU A 38 16.00 1.66 44.07
CA GLU A 38 16.06 2.53 42.90
C GLU A 38 14.80 2.39 42.04
N LYS A 39 14.26 3.53 41.66
CA LYS A 39 12.98 3.64 40.96
C LYS A 39 13.24 3.40 39.47
N LEU A 40 12.55 2.42 38.87
CA LEU A 40 12.72 2.03 37.46
C LEU A 40 12.77 3.25 36.53
N ASP A 41 13.60 3.15 35.48
CA ASP A 41 13.70 4.19 34.44
C ASP A 41 12.36 4.52 33.79
N ALA A 42 12.26 5.75 33.30
CA ALA A 42 11.13 6.18 32.49
C ALA A 42 11.18 5.47 31.11
N PRO A 43 10.06 4.91 30.61
CA PRO A 43 10.04 4.33 29.27
C PRO A 43 10.43 5.35 28.21
N LYS A 44 11.38 4.96 27.34
CA LYS A 44 11.90 5.77 26.23
C LYS A 44 11.06 5.55 24.97
N ASP A 45 11.29 6.39 23.97
CA ASP A 45 10.68 6.30 22.63
C ASP A 45 9.14 6.30 22.66
N PHE A 46 8.58 6.92 23.71
CA PHE A 46 7.15 6.99 23.92
C PHE A 46 6.51 7.80 22.80
N SER A 47 5.60 7.14 22.07
CA SER A 47 5.10 7.57 20.77
C SER A 47 3.64 7.14 20.61
N ALA A 48 2.96 7.72 19.62
CA ALA A 48 1.56 7.42 19.33
C ALA A 48 1.27 7.52 17.84
N ALA A 49 0.51 6.57 17.31
CA ALA A 49 -0.15 6.64 16.01
C ALA A 49 -1.66 6.86 16.22
N VAL A 50 -2.27 7.79 15.48
CA VAL A 50 -3.70 8.09 15.55
C VAL A 50 -4.44 7.32 14.45
N ASN A 51 -5.64 6.83 14.76
CA ASN A 51 -6.57 6.23 13.80
C ASN A 51 -8.00 6.63 14.22
N GLY A 52 -8.56 7.63 13.54
CA GLY A 52 -9.83 8.25 13.94
C GLY A 52 -9.81 8.76 15.38
N THR A 53 -10.76 8.32 16.20
CA THR A 53 -10.84 8.65 17.65
C THR A 53 -10.05 7.69 18.54
N ALA A 54 -9.15 6.88 17.96
CA ALA A 54 -8.27 5.98 18.70
C ALA A 54 -6.80 6.38 18.53
N ALA A 55 -5.98 6.02 19.52
CA ALA A 55 -4.52 6.09 19.42
C ALA A 55 -3.90 4.76 19.83
N VAL A 56 -2.89 4.32 19.09
CA VAL A 56 -1.99 3.23 19.45
C VAL A 56 -0.74 3.86 20.05
N LEU A 57 -0.55 3.65 21.35
CA LEU A 57 0.60 4.13 22.12
C LEU A 57 1.69 3.05 22.16
N SER A 58 2.95 3.43 22.01
CA SER A 58 4.12 2.52 22.01
C SER A 58 5.32 3.13 22.74
N TRP A 59 6.14 2.30 23.38
CA TRP A 59 7.36 2.71 24.10
C TRP A 59 8.39 1.56 24.14
N SER A 60 9.65 1.91 24.39
CA SER A 60 10.72 0.93 24.59
C SER A 60 10.60 0.22 25.95
N ALA A 61 10.95 -1.07 25.98
CA ALA A 61 10.92 -1.88 27.19
C ALA A 61 11.89 -1.37 28.27
N VAL A 62 11.44 -1.33 29.52
CA VAL A 62 12.26 -0.99 30.69
C VAL A 62 12.68 -2.27 31.41
N LYS A 63 13.98 -2.43 31.65
CA LYS A 63 14.55 -3.57 32.38
C LYS A 63 13.98 -3.64 33.80
N GLY A 64 13.45 -4.80 34.20
CA GLY A 64 12.86 -5.00 35.53
C GLY A 64 11.41 -4.50 35.68
N ALA A 65 10.74 -4.13 34.57
CA ALA A 65 9.32 -3.80 34.58
C ALA A 65 8.44 -5.05 34.42
N ASP A 66 7.52 -5.27 35.36
CA ASP A 66 6.47 -6.30 35.27
C ASP A 66 5.26 -5.84 34.45
N ALA A 67 5.03 -4.52 34.40
CA ALA A 67 3.92 -3.89 33.71
C ALA A 67 4.21 -2.40 33.44
N TYR A 68 3.30 -1.75 32.71
CA TYR A 68 3.33 -0.33 32.38
C TYR A 68 2.00 0.33 32.70
N ARG A 69 2.04 1.50 33.35
CA ARG A 69 0.86 2.33 33.61
C ARG A 69 0.78 3.46 32.61
N ILE A 70 -0.36 3.55 31.92
CA ILE A 70 -0.68 4.64 31.01
C ILE A 70 -1.49 5.67 31.80
N TYR A 71 -1.08 6.92 31.69
CA TYR A 71 -1.79 8.07 32.23
C TYR A 71 -2.33 8.93 31.10
N GLN A 72 -3.56 9.43 31.25
CA GLN A 72 -4.15 10.44 30.38
C GLN A 72 -4.37 11.72 31.17
N TYR A 73 -4.19 12.88 30.54
CA TYR A 73 -4.47 14.17 31.18
C TYR A 73 -5.97 14.44 31.22
N ASP A 74 -6.52 14.51 32.43
CA ASP A 74 -7.88 14.97 32.70
C ASP A 74 -7.89 16.51 32.76
N LYS A 75 -8.60 17.13 31.81
CA LYS A 75 -8.73 18.59 31.69
C LYS A 75 -9.55 19.20 32.85
N SER A 76 -10.55 18.48 33.35
CA SER A 76 -11.43 18.92 34.44
C SER A 76 -10.72 18.83 35.79
N ALA A 77 -10.03 17.72 36.05
CA ALA A 77 -9.22 17.52 37.26
C ALA A 77 -7.83 18.18 37.18
N LYS A 78 -7.49 18.79 36.03
CA LYS A 78 -6.21 19.46 35.70
C LYS A 78 -4.95 18.62 35.96
N LYS A 79 -5.05 17.28 35.93
CA LYS A 79 -3.98 16.34 36.31
C LYS A 79 -3.95 15.10 35.43
N PHE A 80 -2.80 14.42 35.41
CA PHE A 80 -2.70 13.08 34.83
C PHE A 80 -3.39 12.05 35.74
N VAL A 81 -4.34 11.28 35.19
CA VAL A 81 -5.04 10.20 35.87
C VAL A 81 -4.64 8.84 35.29
N ASN A 82 -4.67 7.78 36.10
CA ASN A 82 -4.40 6.42 35.65
C ASN A 82 -5.52 5.97 34.70
N LEU A 83 -5.17 5.70 33.44
CA LEU A 83 -6.12 5.22 32.43
C LEU A 83 -6.20 3.69 32.42
N LYS A 84 -5.05 3.02 32.40
CA LYS A 84 -4.95 1.55 32.33
C LYS A 84 -3.54 1.08 32.69
N THR A 85 -3.42 -0.19 33.05
CA THR A 85 -2.14 -0.89 33.24
C THR A 85 -2.09 -2.09 32.28
N VAL A 86 -0.94 -2.31 31.63
CA VAL A 86 -0.72 -3.37 30.62
C VAL A 86 0.63 -4.04 30.82
N THR A 87 0.81 -5.27 30.35
CA THR A 87 2.11 -5.98 30.38
C THR A 87 2.91 -5.81 29.08
N SER A 88 2.27 -5.42 27.98
CA SER A 88 2.90 -5.13 26.68
C SER A 88 3.52 -3.74 26.62
N THR A 89 4.50 -3.55 25.72
CA THR A 89 5.12 -2.25 25.37
C THR A 89 4.30 -1.39 24.40
N LYS A 90 3.07 -1.82 24.07
CA LYS A 90 2.13 -1.11 23.22
C LYS A 90 0.71 -1.26 23.74
N THR A 91 -0.16 -0.26 23.54
CA THR A 91 -1.59 -0.38 23.81
C THR A 91 -2.46 0.59 23.02
N SER A 92 -3.71 0.21 22.75
CA SER A 92 -4.70 1.12 22.17
C SER A 92 -5.53 1.84 23.25
N VAL A 93 -5.85 3.10 22.99
CA VAL A 93 -6.88 3.90 23.67
C VAL A 93 -7.91 4.31 22.62
N LYS A 94 -9.21 4.16 22.90
CA LYS A 94 -10.32 4.46 22.00
C LYS A 94 -11.23 5.54 22.60
N GLY A 95 -12.01 6.23 21.76
CA GLY A 95 -12.97 7.24 22.22
C GLY A 95 -12.31 8.50 22.76
N LEU A 96 -11.16 8.88 22.19
CA LEU A 96 -10.48 10.11 22.54
C LEU A 96 -11.29 11.34 22.13
N ALA A 97 -11.32 12.33 23.01
CA ALA A 97 -11.97 13.60 22.74
C ALA A 97 -11.22 14.39 21.66
N GLU A 98 -11.94 15.24 20.95
CA GLU A 98 -11.41 16.15 19.94
C GLU A 98 -10.25 17.04 20.45
N GLY A 99 -9.31 17.33 19.55
CA GLY A 99 -8.16 18.18 19.79
C GLY A 99 -7.03 17.48 20.56
N LYS A 100 -6.26 18.27 21.31
CA LYS A 100 -5.09 17.77 22.04
C LYS A 100 -5.50 16.93 23.25
N ASN A 101 -5.08 15.67 23.20
CA ASN A 101 -5.00 14.72 24.32
C ASN A 101 -3.53 14.60 24.73
N TYR A 102 -3.27 14.35 26.02
CA TYR A 102 -1.90 14.20 26.51
C TYR A 102 -1.75 12.91 27.29
N PHE A 103 -0.66 12.19 27.04
CA PHE A 103 -0.36 10.92 27.67
C PHE A 103 1.02 10.92 28.33
N LYS A 104 1.17 10.08 29.35
CA LYS A 104 2.43 9.68 29.96
C LYS A 104 2.41 8.17 30.22
N VAL A 105 3.56 7.53 30.28
CA VAL A 105 3.71 6.11 30.65
C VAL A 105 4.76 5.94 31.74
N ALA A 106 4.58 4.97 32.63
CA ALA A 106 5.56 4.61 33.65
C ALA A 106 5.72 3.09 33.72
N ALA A 107 6.96 2.62 33.84
CA ALA A 107 7.25 1.24 34.19
C ALA A 107 6.80 0.92 35.63
N LEU A 108 6.41 -0.32 35.90
CA LEU A 108 5.94 -0.78 37.20
C LEU A 108 6.72 -2.03 37.65
N THR A 109 7.05 -2.09 38.93
CA THR A 109 7.52 -3.32 39.59
C THR A 109 6.40 -3.86 40.47
N LYS A 110 6.19 -5.17 40.47
CA LYS A 110 5.18 -5.87 41.27
C LYS A 110 5.76 -6.28 42.61
N SER A 111 5.14 -5.83 43.69
CA SER A 111 5.50 -6.21 45.08
C SER A 111 4.25 -6.78 45.75
N GLY A 112 4.19 -8.11 45.82
CA GLY A 112 2.99 -8.84 46.25
C GLY A 112 1.79 -8.55 45.34
N SER A 113 0.70 -8.04 45.93
CA SER A 113 -0.52 -7.63 45.23
C SER A 113 -0.50 -6.19 44.72
N LYS A 114 0.57 -5.41 44.98
CA LYS A 114 0.67 -3.99 44.63
C LYS A 114 1.69 -3.75 43.52
N TYR A 115 1.49 -2.68 42.76
CA TYR A 115 2.46 -2.17 41.79
C TYR A 115 3.13 -0.90 42.30
N ILE A 116 4.45 -0.95 42.46
CA ILE A 116 5.31 0.21 42.71
C ILE A 116 5.55 0.91 41.36
N THR A 117 5.46 2.24 41.34
CA THR A 117 5.55 3.02 40.09
C THR A 117 6.97 3.55 39.90
N GLY A 118 7.54 3.30 38.73
CA GLY A 118 8.83 3.84 38.27
C GLY A 118 8.78 5.33 37.92
N ASN A 119 9.82 5.79 37.25
CA ASN A 119 9.88 7.11 36.65
C ASN A 119 8.87 7.20 35.49
N ILE A 120 8.29 8.40 35.35
CA ILE A 120 7.21 8.66 34.42
C ILE A 120 7.83 9.35 33.20
N SER A 121 7.44 8.92 32.00
CA SER A 121 7.87 9.50 30.74
C SER A 121 7.59 11.00 30.65
N GLU A 122 8.25 11.64 29.68
CA GLU A 122 7.77 12.92 29.19
C GLU A 122 6.34 12.82 28.63
N LYS A 123 5.66 13.97 28.59
CA LYS A 123 4.31 14.02 28.01
C LYS A 123 4.41 13.91 26.49
N ILE A 124 3.58 13.08 25.88
CA ILE A 124 3.30 13.16 24.43
C ILE A 124 1.97 13.85 24.21
N THR A 125 1.86 14.53 23.07
CA THR A 125 0.61 15.15 22.61
C THR A 125 0.05 14.32 21.47
N VAL A 126 -1.21 13.92 21.60
CA VAL A 126 -1.97 13.19 20.59
C VAL A 126 -3.12 14.09 20.16
N THR A 127 -3.03 14.62 18.95
CA THR A 127 -4.10 15.47 18.38
C THR A 127 -5.09 14.58 17.65
N VAL A 128 -6.33 14.56 18.12
CA VAL A 128 -7.46 13.96 17.40
C VAL A 128 -8.11 15.08 16.59
N ALA A 129 -8.24 14.87 15.28
CA ALA A 129 -8.80 15.87 14.38
C ALA A 129 -10.25 16.23 14.73
N SER A 130 -10.66 17.46 14.40
CA SER A 130 -12.02 17.92 14.70
C SER A 130 -13.08 17.24 13.84
N ALA A 131 -14.28 17.04 14.40
CA ALA A 131 -15.47 16.71 13.60
C ALA A 131 -15.75 17.80 12.54
N ALA A 132 -15.35 19.05 12.79
CA ALA A 132 -15.45 20.17 11.85
C ALA A 132 -14.24 20.29 10.88
N GLU A 133 -13.06 19.77 11.22
CA GLU A 133 -11.92 19.67 10.27
C GLU A 133 -12.02 18.44 9.36
N SER A 134 -12.67 17.37 9.85
CA SER A 134 -13.10 16.23 9.03
C SER A 134 -14.40 16.47 8.25
N SER A 135 -15.09 17.60 8.47
CA SER A 135 -16.24 18.04 7.67
C SER A 135 -15.88 18.90 6.46
N ALA A 136 -14.63 18.82 5.97
CA ALA A 136 -14.31 19.16 4.58
C ALA A 136 -14.89 18.14 3.56
N LYS A 137 -15.86 17.31 3.96
CA LYS A 137 -16.63 16.35 3.15
C LYS A 137 -17.83 16.99 2.43
N THR A 138 -17.64 18.18 1.89
CA THR A 138 -18.59 18.89 1.01
C THR A 138 -18.00 19.14 -0.37
N SER A 139 -17.22 18.18 -0.86
CA SER A 139 -16.87 18.06 -2.27
C SER A 139 -17.78 17.04 -2.97
N GLY A 140 -17.94 15.84 -2.38
CA GLY A 140 -18.85 14.79 -2.88
C GLY A 140 -18.58 14.46 -4.36
N LYS A 141 -19.63 14.23 -5.14
CA LYS A 141 -19.52 14.03 -6.61
C LYS A 141 -18.88 15.20 -7.37
N ASN A 142 -18.73 16.36 -6.74
CA ASN A 142 -18.14 17.56 -7.33
C ASN A 142 -16.68 17.78 -6.87
N SER A 143 -16.01 16.76 -6.32
CA SER A 143 -14.62 16.87 -5.90
C SER A 143 -13.64 17.06 -7.04
N ALA A 144 -12.47 17.64 -6.73
CA ALA A 144 -11.39 17.77 -7.70
C ALA A 144 -10.91 16.40 -8.24
N ALA A 145 -10.97 15.34 -7.43
CA ALA A 145 -10.62 13.98 -7.85
C ALA A 145 -11.67 13.35 -8.77
N VAL A 146 -12.96 13.51 -8.49
CA VAL A 146 -14.05 13.03 -9.37
C VAL A 146 -14.05 13.80 -10.69
N ALA A 147 -13.88 15.13 -10.64
CA ALA A 147 -13.75 15.96 -11.83
C ALA A 147 -12.50 15.62 -12.66
N LEU A 148 -11.38 15.25 -12.02
CA LEU A 148 -10.18 14.79 -12.71
C LEU A 148 -10.41 13.45 -13.41
N ALA A 149 -10.98 12.45 -12.73
CA ALA A 149 -11.25 11.14 -13.33
C ALA A 149 -12.09 11.29 -14.61
N LYS A 150 -13.15 12.10 -14.58
CA LYS A 150 -13.93 12.43 -15.78
C LYS A 150 -13.10 13.14 -16.86
N LYS A 151 -12.16 14.02 -16.49
CA LYS A 151 -11.30 14.76 -17.44
C LYS A 151 -10.17 13.91 -18.03
N MET A 152 -9.77 12.82 -17.37
CA MET A 152 -8.78 11.86 -17.90
C MET A 152 -9.33 11.00 -19.05
N GLY A 153 -10.65 11.03 -19.26
CA GLY A 153 -11.32 10.46 -20.43
C GLY A 153 -11.08 8.96 -20.61
N ASP A 154 -11.06 8.54 -21.87
CA ASP A 154 -10.56 7.23 -22.27
C ASP A 154 -9.03 7.23 -22.29
N GLY A 155 -8.44 6.11 -21.89
CA GLY A 155 -6.99 5.95 -21.83
C GLY A 155 -6.47 4.62 -22.38
N CYS A 156 -5.15 4.53 -22.48
CA CYS A 156 -4.46 3.33 -22.93
C CYS A 156 -3.27 3.02 -22.01
N ASN A 157 -3.01 1.75 -21.74
CA ASN A 157 -1.79 1.28 -21.10
C ASN A 157 -0.71 1.03 -22.16
N LEU A 158 0.54 1.41 -21.89
CA LEU A 158 1.70 0.89 -22.60
C LEU A 158 2.06 -0.49 -22.05
N GLY A 159 1.19 -1.49 -22.24
CA GLY A 159 1.37 -2.83 -21.69
C GLY A 159 2.58 -3.55 -22.30
N ASN A 160 3.20 -4.45 -21.52
CA ASN A 160 4.41 -5.21 -21.86
C ASN A 160 5.60 -4.35 -22.33
N THR A 161 5.76 -3.18 -21.73
CA THR A 161 6.77 -2.14 -22.05
C THR A 161 7.73 -1.98 -20.87
N MET A 162 7.62 -0.93 -20.05
CA MET A 162 8.55 -0.64 -18.94
C MET A 162 8.37 -1.55 -17.71
N GLU A 163 7.30 -2.35 -17.66
CA GLU A 163 7.09 -3.43 -16.68
C GLU A 163 7.68 -4.77 -17.08
N SER A 164 8.15 -4.93 -18.32
CA SER A 164 8.65 -6.23 -18.75
C SER A 164 9.95 -6.59 -18.02
N VAL A 165 9.89 -7.66 -17.22
CA VAL A 165 11.04 -8.16 -16.46
C VAL A 165 11.77 -9.21 -17.28
N ALA A 166 13.08 -9.01 -17.41
CA ALA A 166 13.91 -9.77 -18.33
C ALA A 166 15.14 -10.33 -17.61
N THR A 167 14.93 -11.39 -16.82
CA THR A 167 15.98 -12.04 -16.00
C THR A 167 17.09 -12.71 -16.81
N TRP A 168 16.92 -12.83 -18.12
CA TRP A 168 17.90 -13.34 -19.08
C TRP A 168 18.82 -12.25 -19.66
N LEU A 169 18.56 -10.96 -19.40
CA LEU A 169 19.41 -9.87 -19.85
C LEU A 169 20.69 -9.77 -18.97
N GLY A 170 21.81 -9.48 -19.63
CA GLY A 170 23.14 -9.39 -19.01
C GLY A 170 23.41 -8.04 -18.34
N ALA A 171 24.65 -7.87 -17.85
CA ALA A 171 25.07 -6.64 -17.17
C ALA A 171 25.09 -5.40 -18.09
N ASP A 172 25.26 -5.59 -19.40
CA ASP A 172 25.32 -4.52 -20.42
C ASP A 172 23.94 -4.14 -20.97
N ALA A 173 22.85 -4.61 -20.35
CA ALA A 173 21.49 -4.37 -20.82
C ALA A 173 21.04 -2.93 -20.58
N THR A 174 20.50 -2.29 -21.62
CA THR A 174 20.01 -0.91 -21.55
C THR A 174 18.56 -0.85 -21.08
N PRO A 175 18.06 0.31 -20.61
CA PRO A 175 16.63 0.51 -20.32
C PRO A 175 15.70 0.09 -21.47
N LYS A 176 16.13 0.31 -22.71
CA LYS A 176 15.38 -0.05 -23.92
C LYS A 176 15.32 -1.56 -24.15
N ASP A 177 16.34 -2.32 -23.73
CA ASP A 177 16.34 -3.78 -23.88
C ASP A 177 15.36 -4.44 -22.90
N TYR A 178 15.23 -3.86 -21.68
CA TYR A 178 14.10 -4.18 -20.80
C TYR A 178 12.78 -3.77 -21.45
N GLU A 179 12.63 -2.55 -21.96
CA GLU A 179 11.39 -2.07 -22.59
C GLU A 179 10.85 -2.98 -23.73
N LYS A 180 11.74 -3.57 -24.53
CA LYS A 180 11.40 -4.46 -25.65
C LYS A 180 11.24 -5.93 -25.23
N ALA A 181 11.53 -6.30 -23.98
CA ALA A 181 11.77 -7.68 -23.58
C ALA A 181 10.56 -8.61 -23.77
N TRP A 182 9.34 -8.09 -23.65
CA TRP A 182 8.09 -8.84 -23.91
C TRP A 182 7.47 -8.52 -25.27
N GLY A 183 8.30 -8.19 -26.26
CA GLY A 183 7.97 -8.17 -27.70
C GLY A 183 7.41 -6.85 -28.24
N GLN A 184 7.29 -5.82 -27.39
CA GLN A 184 6.80 -4.50 -27.79
C GLN A 184 7.90 -3.67 -28.47
N PRO A 185 7.53 -2.73 -29.36
CA PRO A 185 8.51 -1.79 -29.92
C PRO A 185 8.93 -0.77 -28.86
N GLU A 186 10.12 -0.19 -29.05
CA GLU A 186 10.55 1.01 -28.31
C GLU A 186 9.54 2.14 -28.50
N THR A 187 9.10 2.74 -27.40
CA THR A 187 8.12 3.83 -27.37
C THR A 187 8.73 5.10 -27.97
N THR A 188 8.00 5.75 -28.88
CA THR A 188 8.45 6.97 -29.55
C THR A 188 7.43 8.10 -29.39
N ALA A 189 7.88 9.35 -29.48
CA ALA A 189 7.01 10.53 -29.49
C ALA A 189 5.90 10.44 -30.56
N ALA A 190 6.19 9.81 -31.71
CA ALA A 190 5.21 9.58 -32.77
C ALA A 190 4.08 8.64 -32.33
N MET A 191 4.40 7.53 -31.65
CA MET A 191 3.37 6.61 -31.12
C MET A 191 2.43 7.30 -30.13
N ILE A 192 2.97 8.12 -29.22
CA ILE A 192 2.17 8.84 -28.22
C ILE A 192 1.31 9.93 -28.88
N LYS A 193 1.86 10.67 -29.85
CA LYS A 193 1.10 11.62 -30.66
C LYS A 193 -0.05 10.94 -31.42
N SER A 194 0.19 9.74 -31.95
CA SER A 194 -0.82 8.97 -32.67
C SER A 194 -1.89 8.40 -31.73
N LEU A 195 -1.53 7.99 -30.50
CA LEU A 195 -2.51 7.66 -29.46
C LEU A 195 -3.42 8.86 -29.12
N LYS A 196 -2.85 10.06 -28.95
CA LYS A 196 -3.62 11.30 -28.72
C LYS A 196 -4.50 11.64 -29.92
N ALA A 197 -4.01 11.42 -31.14
CA ALA A 197 -4.79 11.64 -32.36
C ALA A 197 -5.93 10.61 -32.54
N SER A 198 -5.85 9.45 -31.89
CA SER A 198 -6.92 8.44 -31.80
C SER A 198 -7.81 8.63 -30.54
N GLY A 199 -7.94 9.86 -30.04
CA GLY A 199 -8.88 10.23 -28.99
C GLY A 199 -8.56 9.80 -27.56
N PHE A 200 -7.39 9.20 -27.29
CA PHE A 200 -6.97 8.94 -25.92
C PHE A 200 -6.55 10.24 -25.20
N GLU A 201 -7.05 10.43 -23.98
CA GLU A 201 -6.73 11.59 -23.12
C GLU A 201 -5.72 11.25 -22.01
N SER A 202 -5.50 9.97 -21.76
CA SER A 202 -4.60 9.48 -20.71
C SER A 202 -3.80 8.25 -21.14
N VAL A 203 -2.56 8.16 -20.66
CA VAL A 203 -1.66 7.01 -20.86
C VAL A 203 -1.18 6.51 -19.50
N ARG A 204 -1.27 5.20 -19.26
CA ARG A 204 -0.67 4.53 -18.12
C ARG A 204 0.59 3.82 -18.58
N VAL A 205 1.68 4.04 -17.86
CA VAL A 205 3.00 3.45 -18.11
C VAL A 205 3.29 2.55 -16.91
N PRO A 206 3.00 1.24 -17.01
CA PRO A 206 3.39 0.28 -15.98
C PRO A 206 4.92 0.18 -15.92
N VAL A 207 5.51 0.08 -14.71
CA VAL A 207 6.98 0.04 -14.56
C VAL A 207 7.45 -1.02 -13.56
N ALA A 208 8.49 -1.76 -13.94
CA ALA A 208 9.24 -2.71 -13.12
C ALA A 208 10.62 -2.12 -12.76
N TRP A 209 10.62 -1.24 -11.77
CA TRP A 209 11.80 -0.46 -11.34
C TRP A 209 13.00 -1.30 -10.90
N SER A 210 12.80 -2.56 -10.51
CA SER A 210 13.90 -3.43 -10.06
C SER A 210 14.79 -3.94 -11.19
N ASN A 211 14.37 -3.83 -12.45
CA ASN A 211 15.14 -4.19 -13.64
C ASN A 211 16.56 -3.57 -13.62
N MET A 212 16.66 -2.28 -13.31
CA MET A 212 17.94 -1.55 -13.22
C MET A 212 18.10 -0.85 -11.86
N MET A 213 17.94 -1.60 -10.77
CA MET A 213 18.11 -1.13 -9.40
C MET A 213 19.28 -1.81 -8.69
N SER A 214 20.00 -1.07 -7.84
CA SER A 214 21.12 -1.59 -7.06
C SER A 214 20.69 -2.72 -6.11
N LYS A 215 21.52 -3.77 -6.05
CA LYS A 215 21.34 -4.94 -5.17
C LYS A 215 22.17 -4.83 -3.88
N ASP A 216 22.74 -3.66 -3.59
CA ASP A 216 23.59 -3.37 -2.43
C ASP A 216 22.82 -3.02 -1.15
N GLY A 217 21.51 -3.27 -1.12
CA GLY A 217 20.61 -2.92 -0.02
C GLY A 217 20.22 -1.45 0.06
N LYS A 218 20.74 -0.57 -0.82
CA LYS A 218 20.30 0.83 -0.90
C LYS A 218 19.12 1.05 -1.86
N TYR A 219 18.83 0.07 -2.71
CA TYR A 219 17.73 0.09 -3.69
C TYR A 219 17.77 1.32 -4.61
N THR A 220 18.97 1.75 -5.01
CA THR A 220 19.16 2.92 -5.88
C THR A 220 18.73 2.57 -7.30
N ILE A 221 17.76 3.29 -7.85
CA ILE A 221 17.31 3.14 -9.24
C ILE A 221 18.35 3.79 -10.17
N SER A 222 18.71 3.12 -11.27
CA SER A 222 19.67 3.64 -12.25
C SER A 222 19.19 4.98 -12.84
N PRO A 223 20.07 6.01 -12.92
CA PRO A 223 19.77 7.25 -13.64
C PRO A 223 19.30 7.02 -15.07
N GLU A 224 19.95 6.12 -15.82
CA GLU A 224 19.57 5.81 -17.21
C GLU A 224 18.14 5.25 -17.33
N TYR A 225 17.68 4.52 -16.29
CA TYR A 225 16.32 3.98 -16.25
C TYR A 225 15.31 5.09 -15.93
N PHE A 226 15.67 6.07 -15.09
CA PHE A 226 14.88 7.29 -14.96
C PHE A 226 14.86 8.08 -16.26
N ASP A 227 16.00 8.32 -16.91
CA ASP A 227 16.09 9.10 -18.15
C ASP A 227 15.19 8.53 -19.26
N ARG A 228 15.14 7.19 -19.41
CA ARG A 228 14.24 6.55 -20.39
C ARG A 228 12.76 6.69 -20.03
N ILE A 229 12.40 6.68 -18.74
CA ILE A 229 11.02 6.89 -18.32
C ILE A 229 10.65 8.38 -18.44
N ASP A 230 11.58 9.29 -18.17
CA ASP A 230 11.44 10.74 -18.39
C ASP A 230 11.16 11.05 -19.87
N GLU A 231 11.82 10.38 -20.83
CA GLU A 231 11.48 10.47 -22.27
C GLU A 231 10.00 10.10 -22.52
N ILE A 232 9.56 8.93 -22.03
CA ILE A 232 8.20 8.42 -22.26
C ILE A 232 7.15 9.31 -21.58
N VAL A 233 7.38 9.71 -20.33
CA VAL A 233 6.52 10.65 -19.58
C VAL A 233 6.49 12.01 -20.27
N GLY A 234 7.63 12.49 -20.78
CA GLY A 234 7.75 13.71 -21.57
C GLY A 234 6.86 13.68 -22.81
N TYR A 235 6.96 12.62 -23.63
CA TYR A 235 6.12 12.46 -24.82
C TYR A 235 4.62 12.52 -24.50
N ILE A 236 4.18 11.96 -23.36
CA ILE A 236 2.78 11.98 -22.92
C ILE A 236 2.35 13.39 -22.49
N LEU A 237 3.16 14.05 -21.66
CA LEU A 237 2.86 15.39 -21.16
C LEU A 237 2.92 16.47 -22.26
N ASP A 238 3.83 16.34 -23.23
CA ASP A 238 3.96 17.25 -24.37
C ASP A 238 2.78 17.17 -25.36
N ASN A 239 2.05 16.04 -25.38
CA ASN A 239 0.79 15.88 -26.12
C ASN A 239 -0.45 16.29 -25.28
N ASP A 240 -0.24 17.01 -24.17
CA ASP A 240 -1.25 17.43 -23.20
C ASP A 240 -2.07 16.27 -22.58
N MET A 241 -1.55 15.05 -22.58
CA MET A 241 -2.22 13.88 -21.98
C MET A 241 -1.96 13.78 -20.48
N TYR A 242 -2.79 13.03 -19.77
CA TYR A 242 -2.49 12.56 -18.42
C TYR A 242 -1.56 11.35 -18.45
N CYS A 243 -0.62 11.27 -17.52
CA CYS A 243 0.32 10.16 -17.40
C CYS A 243 0.16 9.49 -16.03
N ILE A 244 -0.05 8.17 -15.97
CA ILE A 244 0.04 7.39 -14.72
C ILE A 244 1.34 6.58 -14.75
N ILE A 245 2.14 6.66 -13.69
CA ILE A 245 3.25 5.73 -13.43
C ILE A 245 3.02 5.00 -12.11
N ASN A 246 3.44 3.74 -12.01
CA ASN A 246 3.21 2.88 -10.84
C ASN A 246 4.46 2.08 -10.46
N ILE A 247 4.30 1.19 -9.48
CA ILE A 247 5.14 -0.01 -9.37
C ILE A 247 4.24 -1.19 -9.78
N HIS A 248 4.54 -1.82 -10.91
CA HIS A 248 3.74 -2.90 -11.47
C HIS A 248 4.10 -4.27 -10.85
N TRP A 249 3.80 -5.38 -11.54
CA TRP A 249 4.52 -6.63 -11.28
C TRP A 249 6.01 -6.42 -11.57
N ASP A 250 6.80 -6.36 -10.51
CA ASP A 250 8.21 -5.96 -10.54
C ASP A 250 9.12 -7.13 -10.14
N GLY A 251 8.89 -8.31 -10.73
CA GLY A 251 9.67 -9.52 -10.44
C GLY A 251 9.28 -10.26 -9.14
N GLY A 252 8.02 -10.14 -8.70
CA GLY A 252 7.41 -11.03 -7.69
C GLY A 252 7.69 -10.73 -6.20
N TRP A 253 8.59 -9.80 -5.87
CA TRP A 253 8.90 -9.45 -4.46
C TRP A 253 7.72 -8.89 -3.64
N TRP A 254 6.58 -8.58 -4.27
CA TRP A 254 5.37 -8.21 -3.55
C TRP A 254 4.89 -9.32 -2.60
N GLU A 255 5.16 -10.59 -2.92
CA GLU A 255 4.82 -11.73 -2.05
C GLU A 255 5.59 -11.67 -0.71
N ASP A 256 6.78 -11.06 -0.68
CA ASP A 256 7.61 -10.91 0.53
C ASP A 256 6.91 -10.08 1.62
N PHE A 257 6.02 -9.14 1.26
CA PHE A 257 5.19 -8.41 2.23
C PHE A 257 4.32 -9.34 3.09
N GLY A 258 3.97 -10.53 2.58
CA GLY A 258 3.19 -11.54 3.28
C GLY A 258 4.02 -12.57 4.05
N SER A 259 5.35 -12.48 4.00
CA SER A 259 6.24 -13.45 4.62
C SER A 259 6.04 -13.56 6.14
N SER A 260 6.20 -14.78 6.67
CA SER A 260 6.24 -15.03 8.11
C SER A 260 7.60 -14.69 8.74
N ASP A 261 8.64 -14.46 7.94
CA ASP A 261 9.89 -13.86 8.41
C ASP A 261 9.74 -12.33 8.39
N GLU A 262 9.68 -11.74 9.59
CA GLU A 262 9.56 -10.30 9.78
C GLU A 262 10.68 -9.50 9.07
N LYS A 263 11.87 -10.07 8.89
CA LYS A 263 12.97 -9.41 8.16
C LYS A 263 12.72 -9.34 6.66
N VAL A 264 12.11 -10.38 6.09
CA VAL A 264 11.74 -10.42 4.67
C VAL A 264 10.61 -9.42 4.40
N ALA A 265 9.57 -9.43 5.25
CA ALA A 265 8.47 -8.46 5.15
C ALA A 265 8.95 -7.01 5.37
N GLN A 266 9.91 -6.77 6.27
CA GLN A 266 10.52 -5.45 6.46
C GLN A 266 11.37 -5.03 5.25
N ALA A 267 12.16 -5.94 4.67
CA ALA A 267 12.96 -5.65 3.48
C ALA A 267 12.09 -5.28 2.26
N ALA A 268 10.92 -5.89 2.10
CA ALA A 268 9.93 -5.50 1.10
C ALA A 268 9.43 -4.05 1.33
N MET A 269 9.09 -3.71 2.58
CA MET A 269 8.68 -2.35 2.96
C MET A 269 9.80 -1.32 2.79
N ASP A 270 11.06 -1.69 3.04
CA ASP A 270 12.22 -0.84 2.86
C ASP A 270 12.51 -0.60 1.37
N LYS A 271 12.44 -1.63 0.52
CA LYS A 271 12.50 -1.53 -0.95
C LYS A 271 11.40 -0.61 -1.49
N TYR A 272 10.15 -0.85 -1.11
CA TYR A 272 9.00 -0.01 -1.49
C TYR A 272 9.18 1.45 -1.07
N THR A 273 9.65 1.67 0.17
CA THR A 273 9.92 3.00 0.71
C THR A 273 11.05 3.70 -0.04
N ALA A 274 12.10 2.98 -0.43
CA ALA A 274 13.23 3.52 -1.18
C ALA A 274 12.83 3.88 -2.62
N MET A 275 12.08 3.02 -3.30
CA MET A 275 11.53 3.29 -4.64
C MET A 275 10.67 4.56 -4.64
N TRP A 276 9.62 4.62 -3.82
CA TRP A 276 8.72 5.77 -3.82
C TRP A 276 9.38 7.08 -3.38
N LYS A 277 10.37 7.03 -2.47
CA LYS A 277 11.16 8.22 -2.14
C LYS A 277 11.96 8.75 -3.32
N GLN A 278 12.56 7.86 -4.13
CA GLN A 278 13.32 8.25 -5.31
C GLN A 278 12.39 8.77 -6.42
N ILE A 279 11.37 7.99 -6.78
CA ILE A 279 10.37 8.34 -7.82
C ILE A 279 9.72 9.69 -7.48
N ALA A 280 9.18 9.85 -6.27
CA ALA A 280 8.54 11.10 -5.89
C ALA A 280 9.53 12.28 -5.86
N LYS A 281 10.78 12.08 -5.41
CA LYS A 281 11.79 13.15 -5.42
C LYS A 281 12.18 13.57 -6.84
N HIS A 282 12.34 12.61 -7.76
CA HIS A 282 12.68 12.83 -9.16
C HIS A 282 11.59 13.65 -9.86
N TYR A 283 10.35 13.15 -9.84
CA TYR A 283 9.19 13.78 -10.48
C TYR A 283 8.56 14.94 -9.67
N LYS A 284 9.26 15.52 -8.68
CA LYS A 284 8.74 16.52 -7.74
C LYS A 284 8.26 17.83 -8.38
N SER A 285 8.85 18.21 -9.51
CA SER A 285 8.56 19.43 -10.28
C SER A 285 7.58 19.22 -11.44
N TYR A 286 7.32 17.97 -11.83
CA TYR A 286 6.49 17.60 -12.99
C TYR A 286 5.03 18.04 -12.83
N SER A 287 4.34 18.28 -13.95
CA SER A 287 2.93 18.68 -14.02
C SER A 287 2.01 17.82 -13.14
N ASP A 288 0.92 18.40 -12.62
CA ASP A 288 -0.14 17.66 -11.90
C ASP A 288 -0.87 16.64 -12.82
N LYS A 289 -0.61 16.67 -14.14
CA LYS A 289 -1.02 15.63 -15.09
C LYS A 289 -0.25 14.31 -14.95
N LEU A 290 0.91 14.31 -14.30
CA LEU A 290 1.60 13.09 -13.89
C LEU A 290 1.03 12.62 -12.54
N ILE A 291 0.48 11.41 -12.54
CA ILE A 291 -0.19 10.75 -11.42
C ILE A 291 0.67 9.57 -10.99
N PHE A 292 0.82 9.38 -9.69
CA PHE A 292 1.48 8.20 -9.14
C PHE A 292 0.43 7.21 -8.66
N GLU A 293 0.53 5.95 -9.08
CA GLU A 293 -0.29 4.85 -8.60
C GLU A 293 0.50 3.97 -7.62
N SER A 294 -0.05 3.72 -6.43
CA SER A 294 0.67 3.12 -5.31
C SER A 294 1.24 1.71 -5.56
N ALA A 295 0.54 0.91 -6.37
CA ALA A 295 0.83 -0.48 -6.70
C ALA A 295 -0.03 -0.94 -7.89
N ASN A 296 0.22 -2.13 -8.42
CA ASN A 296 -0.69 -2.85 -9.32
C ASN A 296 -1.51 -3.93 -8.58
N GLU A 297 -2.04 -4.92 -9.30
CA GLU A 297 -2.82 -6.07 -8.80
C GLU A 297 -2.14 -6.89 -7.68
N GLU A 298 -0.83 -6.74 -7.52
CA GLU A 298 -0.06 -7.42 -6.48
C GLU A 298 -0.47 -6.99 -5.04
N LEU A 299 -1.10 -5.82 -4.87
CA LEU A 299 -1.50 -5.33 -3.55
C LEU A 299 -2.80 -5.98 -3.05
N GLY A 300 -2.66 -7.14 -2.41
CA GLY A 300 -3.76 -7.87 -1.79
C GLY A 300 -3.42 -9.32 -1.47
N SER A 301 -4.07 -10.25 -2.18
CA SER A 301 -3.93 -11.70 -2.08
C SER A 301 -2.50 -12.19 -2.30
N LYS A 302 -1.70 -11.50 -3.13
CA LYS A 302 -0.25 -11.79 -3.27
C LYS A 302 0.53 -11.41 -2.01
N THR A 303 0.28 -10.24 -1.42
CA THR A 303 0.88 -9.81 -0.13
C THR A 303 0.32 -10.52 1.12
N LYS A 304 -0.59 -11.50 0.98
CA LYS A 304 -1.31 -12.10 2.12
C LYS A 304 -0.44 -13.06 2.94
N GLY A 305 0.30 -13.94 2.27
CA GLY A 305 0.97 -15.08 2.91
C GLY A 305 0.01 -15.90 3.79
N SER A 306 0.40 -16.18 5.05
CA SER A 306 -0.41 -16.91 6.03
C SER A 306 -1.44 -16.05 6.79
N SER A 307 -1.57 -14.76 6.46
CA SER A 307 -2.42 -13.81 7.19
C SER A 307 -3.91 -14.14 7.08
N SER A 308 -4.70 -13.78 8.09
CA SER A 308 -6.16 -13.73 7.95
C SER A 308 -6.60 -12.68 6.92
N MET A 309 -7.84 -12.77 6.44
CA MET A 309 -8.36 -11.77 5.49
C MET A 309 -8.35 -10.35 6.05
N ASN A 310 -8.63 -10.18 7.35
CA ASN A 310 -8.63 -8.84 7.97
C ASN A 310 -7.22 -8.26 8.06
N GLU A 311 -6.23 -9.04 8.47
CA GLU A 311 -4.81 -8.65 8.46
C GLU A 311 -4.31 -8.35 7.03
N SER A 312 -4.86 -9.04 6.02
CA SER A 312 -4.56 -8.76 4.60
C SER A 312 -5.05 -7.36 4.19
N TYR A 313 -6.29 -7.00 4.52
CA TYR A 313 -6.80 -5.64 4.28
C TYR A 313 -6.04 -4.58 5.11
N GLU A 314 -5.70 -4.86 6.36
CA GLU A 314 -4.87 -3.96 7.17
C GLU A 314 -3.49 -3.73 6.54
N ARG A 315 -2.85 -4.78 6.00
CA ARG A 315 -1.59 -4.68 5.26
C ARG A 315 -1.72 -3.79 4.02
N VAL A 316 -2.75 -4.01 3.20
CA VAL A 316 -3.06 -3.19 2.00
C VAL A 316 -3.27 -1.72 2.39
N ASN A 317 -4.10 -1.45 3.39
CA ASN A 317 -4.37 -0.10 3.87
C ASN A 317 -3.09 0.60 4.38
N ASN A 318 -2.25 -0.13 5.13
CA ASN A 318 -0.99 0.41 5.66
C ASN A 318 0.04 0.71 4.56
N ILE A 319 0.15 -0.12 3.52
CA ILE A 319 1.03 0.12 2.36
C ILE A 319 0.53 1.34 1.57
N ASN A 320 -0.78 1.44 1.32
CA ASN A 320 -1.38 2.59 0.65
C ASN A 320 -1.23 3.90 1.45
N GLN A 321 -1.36 3.87 2.78
CA GLN A 321 -1.08 5.03 3.64
C GLN A 321 0.40 5.43 3.55
N LYS A 322 1.31 4.45 3.66
CA LYS A 322 2.75 4.67 3.60
C LYS A 322 3.17 5.35 2.29
N PHE A 323 2.55 4.99 1.17
CA PHE A 323 2.75 5.64 -0.12
C PHE A 323 2.36 7.13 -0.09
N VAL A 324 1.15 7.46 0.38
CA VAL A 324 0.69 8.86 0.49
C VAL A 324 1.63 9.67 1.39
N ASP A 325 1.99 9.13 2.56
CA ASP A 325 2.94 9.75 3.49
C ASP A 325 4.29 10.05 2.82
N ILE A 326 4.86 9.08 2.11
CA ILE A 326 6.13 9.24 1.38
C ILE A 326 5.99 10.36 0.35
N VAL A 327 5.01 10.29 -0.55
CA VAL A 327 4.88 11.25 -1.65
C VAL A 327 4.67 12.66 -1.10
N ARG A 328 3.75 12.86 -0.15
CA ARG A 328 3.48 14.17 0.47
C ARG A 328 4.71 14.73 1.19
N SER A 329 5.50 13.88 1.86
CA SER A 329 6.72 14.31 2.57
C SER A 329 7.80 14.91 1.66
N THR A 330 7.85 14.53 0.38
CA THR A 330 8.86 15.08 -0.56
C THR A 330 8.64 16.56 -0.91
N GLY A 331 7.44 17.10 -0.70
CA GLY A 331 7.11 18.51 -0.93
C GLY A 331 7.01 18.90 -2.42
N GLY A 332 7.10 20.19 -2.74
CA GLY A 332 6.90 20.68 -4.12
C GLY A 332 5.48 20.42 -4.61
N LYS A 333 5.30 20.10 -5.90
CA LYS A 333 3.97 19.76 -6.46
C LYS A 333 3.41 18.47 -5.86
N ASN A 334 4.25 17.58 -5.32
CA ASN A 334 3.79 16.38 -4.62
C ASN A 334 2.96 16.67 -3.36
N LYS A 335 2.91 17.91 -2.86
CA LYS A 335 1.93 18.33 -1.83
C LYS A 335 0.48 18.36 -2.33
N SER A 336 0.25 18.42 -3.65
CA SER A 336 -1.09 18.53 -4.27
C SER A 336 -1.30 17.60 -5.47
N ARG A 337 -0.25 16.89 -5.93
CA ARG A 337 -0.32 15.86 -6.98
C ARG A 337 -1.42 14.86 -6.67
N PHE A 338 -2.24 14.55 -7.67
CA PHE A 338 -3.22 13.47 -7.54
C PHE A 338 -2.53 12.12 -7.40
N LEU A 339 -3.00 11.31 -6.45
CA LEU A 339 -2.46 9.98 -6.18
C LEU A 339 -3.54 8.93 -6.42
N LEU A 340 -3.18 7.91 -7.18
CA LEU A 340 -4.01 6.77 -7.48
C LEU A 340 -3.69 5.64 -6.49
N ILE A 341 -4.72 5.18 -5.78
CA ILE A 341 -4.60 4.21 -4.69
C ILE A 341 -5.07 2.86 -5.21
N ALA A 342 -4.15 1.91 -5.28
CA ALA A 342 -4.47 0.54 -5.68
C ALA A 342 -5.53 -0.07 -4.75
N GLY A 343 -6.63 -0.51 -5.36
CA GLY A 343 -7.64 -1.34 -4.71
C GLY A 343 -7.10 -2.72 -4.33
N TYR A 344 -7.83 -3.45 -3.49
CA TYR A 344 -7.42 -4.79 -3.07
C TYR A 344 -7.49 -5.76 -4.27
N ASP A 345 -6.34 -6.31 -4.69
CA ASP A 345 -6.16 -7.03 -5.96
C ASP A 345 -6.60 -6.23 -7.21
N THR A 346 -6.81 -4.91 -7.08
CA THR A 346 -7.61 -4.05 -7.99
C THR A 346 -9.04 -4.57 -8.30
N ASP A 347 -9.52 -5.60 -7.59
CA ASP A 347 -10.85 -6.18 -7.79
C ASP A 347 -11.93 -5.24 -7.26
N ILE A 348 -12.93 -4.91 -8.08
CA ILE A 348 -14.04 -4.02 -7.71
C ILE A 348 -14.75 -4.44 -6.41
N SER A 349 -15.02 -5.73 -6.23
CA SER A 349 -15.80 -6.22 -5.08
C SER A 349 -14.99 -6.27 -3.79
N LYS A 350 -13.70 -6.65 -3.88
CA LYS A 350 -12.76 -6.61 -2.74
C LYS A 350 -12.42 -5.17 -2.36
N THR A 351 -12.26 -4.29 -3.34
CA THR A 351 -12.02 -2.85 -3.12
C THR A 351 -13.25 -2.17 -2.52
N ALA A 352 -14.46 -2.53 -2.97
CA ALA A 352 -15.71 -2.04 -2.38
C ALA A 352 -16.04 -2.65 -0.99
N ASP A 353 -15.26 -3.60 -0.48
CA ASP A 353 -15.39 -4.13 0.89
C ASP A 353 -15.25 -3.01 1.93
N ASN A 354 -15.83 -3.18 3.11
CA ASN A 354 -15.72 -2.20 4.19
C ASN A 354 -14.38 -2.25 4.95
N ARG A 355 -13.57 -3.28 4.72
CA ARG A 355 -12.21 -3.42 5.29
C ARG A 355 -11.17 -2.64 4.49
N PHE A 356 -11.34 -2.48 3.18
CA PHE A 356 -10.53 -1.55 2.40
C PHE A 356 -10.80 -0.11 2.85
N LYS A 357 -9.74 0.70 2.98
CA LYS A 357 -9.78 2.11 3.36
C LYS A 357 -8.92 2.91 2.40
N MET A 358 -9.50 4.00 1.89
CA MET A 358 -8.69 5.07 1.29
C MET A 358 -7.79 5.68 2.38
N PRO A 359 -6.53 6.00 2.09
CA PRO A 359 -5.63 6.71 3.00
C PRO A 359 -6.17 8.05 3.51
N ASP A 360 -5.70 8.44 4.68
CA ASP A 360 -5.74 9.84 5.10
C ASP A 360 -4.74 10.65 4.27
N ASP A 361 -5.15 11.81 3.76
CA ASP A 361 -4.31 12.70 2.95
C ASP A 361 -4.32 14.13 3.49
N THR A 362 -3.13 14.74 3.53
CA THR A 362 -2.96 16.17 3.82
C THR A 362 -3.41 17.08 2.67
N ALA A 363 -3.53 16.54 1.46
CA ALA A 363 -4.02 17.24 0.28
C ALA A 363 -5.54 17.02 0.10
N LYS A 364 -6.32 18.10 0.13
CA LYS A 364 -7.78 18.04 -0.02
C LYS A 364 -8.18 17.60 -1.44
N ASP A 365 -9.06 16.59 -1.51
CA ASP A 365 -9.67 16.06 -2.74
C ASP A 365 -8.65 15.58 -3.80
N ARG A 366 -7.52 14.98 -3.39
CA ARG A 366 -6.43 14.53 -4.30
C ARG A 366 -6.21 13.01 -4.41
N LEU A 367 -7.10 12.18 -3.86
CA LEU A 367 -7.02 10.73 -3.98
C LEU A 367 -8.01 10.17 -5.02
N LEU A 368 -7.51 9.24 -5.83
CA LEU A 368 -8.24 8.43 -6.79
C LEU A 368 -8.15 6.95 -6.34
N VAL A 369 -9.12 6.10 -6.68
CA VAL A 369 -9.04 4.64 -6.47
C VAL A 369 -8.83 3.91 -7.80
N SER A 370 -7.92 2.94 -7.82
CA SER A 370 -7.63 2.08 -8.97
C SER A 370 -8.31 0.73 -8.82
N VAL A 371 -9.04 0.32 -9.84
CA VAL A 371 -9.61 -1.03 -10.00
C VAL A 371 -9.45 -1.48 -11.44
N HIS A 372 -9.40 -2.77 -11.71
CA HIS A 372 -9.35 -3.32 -13.06
C HIS A 372 -10.66 -4.07 -13.39
N TYR A 373 -10.96 -4.22 -14.68
CA TYR A 373 -12.20 -4.87 -15.12
C TYR A 373 -12.00 -5.89 -16.25
N TYR A 374 -11.91 -7.15 -15.85
CA TYR A 374 -11.85 -8.32 -16.74
C TYR A 374 -12.96 -9.34 -16.43
N SER A 375 -14.16 -8.87 -16.07
CA SER A 375 -15.30 -9.72 -15.71
C SER A 375 -16.33 -9.85 -16.84
N PRO A 376 -16.76 -11.07 -17.23
CA PRO A 376 -16.33 -12.36 -16.68
C PRO A 376 -14.97 -12.80 -17.22
N SER A 377 -14.12 -13.37 -16.35
CA SER A 377 -12.76 -13.80 -16.70
C SER A 377 -12.73 -14.88 -17.79
N THR A 378 -13.76 -15.72 -17.87
CA THR A 378 -13.89 -16.74 -18.92
C THR A 378 -14.04 -16.13 -20.32
N PHE A 379 -14.52 -14.89 -20.44
CA PHE A 379 -14.50 -14.14 -21.69
C PHE A 379 -13.25 -13.27 -21.80
N CYS A 380 -12.93 -12.49 -20.76
CA CYS A 380 -11.94 -11.42 -20.83
C CYS A 380 -10.49 -11.93 -20.73
N ILE A 381 -10.23 -12.95 -19.90
CA ILE A 381 -8.88 -13.46 -19.62
C ILE A 381 -8.60 -14.79 -20.35
N ALA A 382 -9.59 -15.68 -20.47
CA ALA A 382 -9.35 -17.03 -21.00
C ALA A 382 -8.99 -16.99 -22.50
N ASP A 383 -7.72 -17.07 -22.82
CA ASP A 383 -7.15 -17.00 -24.16
C ASP A 383 -7.46 -18.22 -25.04
N LYS A 384 -7.71 -19.40 -24.47
CA LYS A 384 -7.95 -20.66 -25.20
C LYS A 384 -9.07 -21.49 -24.61
N LYS A 385 -9.71 -22.33 -25.42
CA LYS A 385 -10.81 -23.22 -24.97
C LYS A 385 -10.39 -24.27 -23.95
N SER A 386 -9.10 -24.63 -23.92
CA SER A 386 -8.54 -25.63 -23.01
C SER A 386 -8.22 -25.09 -21.61
N ASN A 387 -8.54 -23.83 -21.30
CA ASN A 387 -8.39 -23.28 -19.96
C ASN A 387 -9.29 -24.01 -18.95
N SER A 388 -8.65 -24.69 -17.99
CA SER A 388 -9.29 -25.62 -17.04
C SER A 388 -10.32 -24.99 -16.09
N TRP A 389 -10.27 -23.66 -15.95
CA TRP A 389 -11.18 -22.85 -15.14
C TRP A 389 -12.33 -22.22 -15.94
N GLY A 390 -12.38 -22.47 -17.26
CA GLY A 390 -13.48 -22.08 -18.14
C GLY A 390 -13.09 -21.18 -19.31
N TYR A 391 -13.96 -21.12 -20.31
CA TYR A 391 -13.82 -20.29 -21.51
C TYR A 391 -15.20 -19.86 -22.03
N SER A 392 -15.32 -18.63 -22.49
CA SER A 392 -16.45 -18.13 -23.29
C SER A 392 -15.93 -17.47 -24.56
N GLY A 393 -16.42 -17.92 -25.71
CA GLY A 393 -16.14 -17.30 -27.00
C GLY A 393 -17.01 -16.07 -27.32
N SER A 394 -17.93 -15.70 -26.42
CA SER A 394 -18.89 -14.63 -26.66
C SER A 394 -19.32 -13.84 -25.41
N TRP A 395 -19.68 -12.58 -25.62
CA TRP A 395 -20.26 -11.67 -24.62
C TRP A 395 -21.42 -10.86 -25.23
N GLY A 396 -22.31 -10.33 -24.39
CA GLY A 396 -23.36 -9.39 -24.78
C GLY A 396 -24.78 -9.94 -24.65
N THR A 397 -25.00 -10.86 -23.72
CA THR A 397 -26.34 -11.23 -23.22
C THR A 397 -26.84 -10.18 -22.23
N GLU A 398 -28.15 -10.13 -21.97
CA GLU A 398 -28.73 -9.21 -20.98
C GLU A 398 -28.11 -9.39 -19.56
N ALA A 399 -27.74 -10.62 -19.21
CA ALA A 399 -27.09 -10.93 -17.93
C ALA A 399 -25.66 -10.37 -17.83
N ASP A 400 -24.95 -10.26 -18.96
CA ASP A 400 -23.61 -9.66 -19.03
C ASP A 400 -23.68 -8.16 -18.75
N TYR A 401 -24.55 -7.43 -19.46
CA TYR A 401 -24.78 -5.99 -19.25
C TYR A 401 -25.21 -5.68 -17.81
N LYS A 402 -26.16 -6.47 -17.27
CA LYS A 402 -26.62 -6.32 -15.87
C LYS A 402 -25.50 -6.58 -14.86
N THR A 403 -24.61 -7.53 -15.14
CA THR A 403 -23.44 -7.82 -14.29
C THR A 403 -22.44 -6.68 -14.31
N MET A 404 -22.04 -6.20 -15.50
CA MET A 404 -21.11 -5.10 -15.65
C MET A 404 -21.62 -3.82 -14.97
N ARG A 405 -22.88 -3.43 -15.20
CA ARG A 405 -23.49 -2.28 -14.53
C ARG A 405 -23.46 -2.41 -13.00
N ARG A 406 -23.89 -3.55 -12.46
CA ARG A 406 -23.90 -3.81 -11.00
C ARG A 406 -22.50 -3.71 -10.40
N ASP A 407 -21.47 -4.15 -11.13
CA ASP A 407 -20.10 -4.07 -10.64
C ASP A 407 -19.58 -2.62 -10.69
N PHE A 408 -19.81 -1.88 -11.77
CA PHE A 408 -19.48 -0.45 -11.87
C PHE A 408 -20.22 0.40 -10.82
N GLU A 409 -21.47 0.06 -10.49
CA GLU A 409 -22.26 0.73 -9.44
C GLU A 409 -21.66 0.59 -8.03
N LYS A 410 -20.91 -0.48 -7.73
CA LYS A 410 -20.21 -0.62 -6.44
C LYS A 410 -19.18 0.50 -6.22
N MET A 411 -18.56 0.97 -7.30
CA MET A 411 -17.53 2.02 -7.24
C MET A 411 -18.11 3.40 -6.91
N LYS A 412 -19.44 3.59 -6.96
CA LYS A 412 -20.11 4.82 -6.51
C LYS A 412 -19.86 5.11 -5.03
N LYS A 413 -19.57 4.08 -4.22
CA LYS A 413 -19.05 4.21 -2.84
C LYS A 413 -17.89 5.20 -2.73
N PHE A 414 -17.03 5.26 -3.75
CA PHE A 414 -15.85 6.13 -3.79
C PHE A 414 -16.17 7.53 -4.32
N THR A 415 -16.93 7.65 -5.42
CA THR A 415 -17.32 8.96 -5.97
C THR A 415 -18.29 9.72 -5.07
N ASP A 416 -19.22 9.03 -4.40
CA ASP A 416 -20.09 9.61 -3.37
C ASP A 416 -19.28 10.10 -2.15
N ALA A 417 -18.12 9.48 -1.88
CA ALA A 417 -17.18 9.89 -0.84
C ALA A 417 -16.15 10.96 -1.31
N GLY A 418 -16.19 11.39 -2.57
CA GLY A 418 -15.31 12.42 -3.14
C GLY A 418 -14.01 11.91 -3.75
N TYR A 419 -13.83 10.60 -3.95
CA TYR A 419 -12.67 10.02 -4.64
C TYR A 419 -12.99 9.77 -6.12
N GLY A 420 -12.07 10.13 -7.02
CA GLY A 420 -12.19 9.72 -8.43
C GLY A 420 -11.95 8.22 -8.58
N VAL A 421 -12.53 7.62 -9.62
CA VAL A 421 -12.39 6.19 -9.94
C VAL A 421 -11.70 6.05 -11.29
N ILE A 422 -10.62 5.28 -11.32
CA ILE A 422 -9.92 4.90 -12.54
C ILE A 422 -10.08 3.39 -12.70
N ILE A 423 -10.66 2.97 -13.83
CA ILE A 423 -10.57 1.58 -14.29
C ILE A 423 -9.19 1.46 -14.97
N GLY A 424 -8.16 1.16 -14.17
CA GLY A 424 -6.74 1.24 -14.57
C GLY A 424 -6.36 0.28 -15.69
N GLU A 425 -7.11 -0.83 -15.81
CA GLU A 425 -7.01 -1.79 -16.91
C GLU A 425 -8.38 -2.41 -17.21
N TYR A 426 -8.67 -2.62 -18.49
CA TYR A 426 -9.70 -3.53 -18.97
C TYR A 426 -9.32 -4.04 -20.37
N GLY A 427 -9.88 -5.18 -20.77
CA GLY A 427 -9.65 -5.72 -22.11
C GLY A 427 -10.20 -7.14 -22.29
N VAL A 428 -9.97 -7.71 -23.46
CA VAL A 428 -10.41 -9.07 -23.83
C VAL A 428 -9.27 -9.79 -24.56
N CYS A 429 -8.57 -10.71 -23.89
CA CYS A 429 -7.55 -11.55 -24.53
C CYS A 429 -8.09 -12.17 -25.82
N LEU A 430 -7.35 -12.04 -26.91
CA LEU A 430 -7.67 -12.70 -28.18
C LEU A 430 -7.70 -14.23 -27.97
N ASN A 431 -8.51 -14.93 -28.75
CA ASN A 431 -8.47 -16.39 -28.80
C ASN A 431 -7.16 -16.85 -29.46
N THR A 432 -6.40 -17.71 -28.78
CA THR A 432 -5.12 -18.28 -29.21
C THR A 432 -5.24 -19.73 -29.70
N ASP A 433 -6.45 -20.29 -29.80
CA ASP A 433 -6.68 -21.58 -30.46
C ASP A 433 -6.31 -21.49 -31.97
N GLY A 434 -5.23 -22.18 -32.37
CA GLY A 434 -4.78 -22.27 -33.77
C GLY A 434 -3.61 -21.33 -34.09
N GLU A 435 -3.33 -21.13 -35.37
CA GLU A 435 -2.15 -20.36 -35.82
C GLU A 435 -2.32 -18.83 -35.79
N LYS A 436 -3.54 -18.33 -35.57
CA LYS A 436 -3.87 -16.90 -35.62
C LYS A 436 -4.62 -16.48 -34.37
N TYR A 437 -4.29 -15.30 -33.86
CA TYR A 437 -5.05 -14.68 -32.78
C TYR A 437 -6.36 -14.10 -33.32
N VAL A 438 -7.49 -14.47 -32.71
CA VAL A 438 -8.84 -14.13 -33.21
C VAL A 438 -9.64 -13.40 -32.14
N MET A 439 -10.25 -12.27 -32.50
CA MET A 439 -11.14 -11.52 -31.62
C MET A 439 -12.39 -12.34 -31.27
N LYS A 440 -12.80 -12.34 -30.00
CA LYS A 440 -14.01 -13.03 -29.52
C LYS A 440 -15.28 -12.25 -29.88
N LYS A 441 -16.42 -12.95 -30.00
CA LYS A 441 -17.70 -12.34 -30.40
C LYS A 441 -18.22 -11.40 -29.30
N GLY A 442 -18.57 -10.16 -29.63
CA GLY A 442 -19.06 -9.21 -28.63
C GLY A 442 -17.96 -8.44 -27.90
N THR A 443 -16.70 -8.51 -28.36
CA THR A 443 -15.61 -7.66 -27.87
C THR A 443 -15.93 -6.17 -28.11
N ASP A 444 -16.46 -5.85 -29.29
CA ASP A 444 -17.06 -4.56 -29.66
C ASP A 444 -18.04 -4.06 -28.58
N LYS A 445 -19.01 -4.90 -28.22
CA LYS A 445 -20.04 -4.58 -27.23
C LYS A 445 -19.48 -4.42 -25.83
N PHE A 446 -18.47 -5.20 -25.46
CA PHE A 446 -17.81 -5.12 -24.17
C PHE A 446 -17.08 -3.77 -24.02
N PHE A 447 -16.28 -3.38 -25.02
CA PHE A 447 -15.54 -2.11 -25.03
C PHE A 447 -16.51 -0.91 -25.00
N GLN A 448 -17.56 -0.92 -25.83
CA GLN A 448 -18.59 0.13 -25.81
C GLN A 448 -19.25 0.23 -24.42
N SER A 449 -19.59 -0.90 -23.80
CA SER A 449 -20.25 -0.92 -22.49
C SER A 449 -19.37 -0.35 -21.37
N VAL A 450 -18.06 -0.62 -21.42
CA VAL A 450 -17.09 -0.03 -20.48
C VAL A 450 -17.02 1.50 -20.70
N LYS A 451 -16.94 1.98 -21.94
CA LYS A 451 -16.95 3.43 -22.25
C LYS A 451 -18.24 4.10 -21.77
N ASP A 452 -19.40 3.52 -22.08
CA ASP A 452 -20.71 4.08 -21.75
C ASP A 452 -20.91 4.18 -20.23
N LEU A 453 -20.63 3.11 -19.49
CA LEU A 453 -20.75 3.11 -18.03
C LEU A 453 -19.72 4.03 -17.35
N SER A 454 -18.50 4.11 -17.89
CA SER A 454 -17.48 5.04 -17.38
C SER A 454 -17.89 6.49 -17.59
N SER A 455 -18.42 6.80 -18.78
CA SER A 455 -18.96 8.13 -19.13
C SER A 455 -20.18 8.51 -18.28
N GLU A 456 -21.10 7.58 -18.04
CA GLU A 456 -22.28 7.75 -17.18
C GLU A 456 -21.89 8.03 -15.73
N MET A 457 -20.90 7.30 -15.19
CA MET A 457 -20.54 7.36 -13.77
C MET A 457 -19.38 8.32 -13.46
N GLY A 458 -18.74 8.91 -14.47
CA GLY A 458 -17.63 9.86 -14.33
C GLY A 458 -16.30 9.18 -13.98
N TYR A 459 -16.08 7.97 -14.47
CA TYR A 459 -14.84 7.21 -14.30
C TYR A 459 -13.92 7.45 -15.51
N CYS A 460 -12.60 7.35 -15.30
CA CYS A 460 -11.66 7.11 -16.39
C CYS A 460 -11.56 5.60 -16.63
N ALA A 461 -11.44 5.16 -17.88
CA ALA A 461 -11.17 3.76 -18.19
C ALA A 461 -10.01 3.63 -19.17
N MET A 462 -9.06 2.74 -18.85
CA MET A 462 -7.82 2.60 -19.59
C MET A 462 -7.69 1.20 -20.17
N ILE A 463 -7.63 1.09 -21.50
CA ILE A 463 -7.48 -0.19 -22.20
C ILE A 463 -6.13 -0.80 -21.82
N TRP A 464 -6.09 -2.10 -21.53
CA TRP A 464 -4.83 -2.85 -21.50
C TRP A 464 -4.43 -3.24 -22.92
N ASP A 465 -3.29 -2.72 -23.39
CA ASP A 465 -2.86 -2.95 -24.77
C ASP A 465 -1.37 -3.33 -24.91
N CYS A 466 -1.17 -4.51 -25.49
CA CYS A 466 0.13 -5.04 -25.90
C CYS A 466 0.29 -4.98 -27.43
N SER A 467 -0.16 -3.88 -28.04
CA SER A 467 -0.29 -3.67 -29.50
C SER A 467 -1.33 -4.56 -30.20
N SER A 468 -2.29 -5.10 -29.42
CA SER A 468 -3.43 -5.90 -29.91
C SER A 468 -4.58 -5.02 -30.39
N TRP A 469 -4.77 -3.84 -29.81
CA TRP A 469 -5.87 -2.92 -30.13
C TRP A 469 -5.38 -1.75 -30.98
N PHE A 470 -4.47 -0.95 -30.43
CA PHE A 470 -3.72 0.09 -31.13
C PHE A 470 -2.31 -0.43 -31.43
N ASN A 471 -2.05 -0.70 -32.70
CA ASN A 471 -0.79 -1.26 -33.14
C ASN A 471 0.30 -0.18 -33.14
N ARG A 472 1.21 -0.22 -32.15
CA ARG A 472 2.29 0.76 -32.02
C ARG A 472 3.23 0.84 -33.21
N LYS A 473 3.36 -0.22 -34.03
CA LYS A 473 4.25 -0.23 -35.22
C LYS A 473 3.60 0.48 -36.41
N THR A 474 2.32 0.24 -36.67
CA THR A 474 1.57 0.92 -37.77
C THR A 474 0.93 2.24 -37.32
N GLN A 475 0.87 2.49 -36.01
CA GLN A 475 0.26 3.66 -35.37
C GLN A 475 -1.24 3.81 -35.73
N SER A 476 -1.96 2.68 -35.69
CA SER A 476 -3.37 2.59 -36.07
C SER A 476 -4.10 1.52 -35.25
N TYR A 477 -5.42 1.63 -35.14
CA TYR A 477 -6.23 0.52 -34.63
C TYR A 477 -6.16 -0.72 -35.55
N ASN A 478 -6.10 -1.91 -34.95
CA ASN A 478 -6.16 -3.20 -35.65
C ASN A 478 -7.61 -3.59 -36.04
N TYR A 479 -8.62 -2.96 -35.43
CA TYR A 479 -10.04 -3.25 -35.64
C TYR A 479 -10.83 -1.95 -35.78
N ASP A 480 -11.64 -1.82 -36.83
CA ASP A 480 -12.30 -0.55 -37.15
C ASP A 480 -13.30 -0.08 -36.09
N PHE A 481 -13.96 -1.00 -35.37
CA PHE A 481 -14.90 -0.64 -34.30
C PHE A 481 -14.25 0.19 -33.17
N LEU A 482 -12.92 0.14 -33.02
CA LEU A 482 -12.21 0.97 -32.04
C LEU A 482 -12.23 2.45 -32.44
N LYS A 483 -12.28 2.78 -33.73
CA LYS A 483 -12.48 4.15 -34.20
C LYS A 483 -13.86 4.64 -33.77
N ASP A 484 -14.91 3.88 -34.09
CA ASP A 484 -16.30 4.21 -33.71
C ASP A 484 -16.51 4.42 -32.19
N ILE A 485 -15.61 3.88 -31.35
CA ILE A 485 -15.62 4.04 -29.89
C ILE A 485 -14.73 5.20 -29.40
N TYR A 486 -13.58 5.48 -30.03
CA TYR A 486 -12.56 6.40 -29.48
C TYR A 486 -12.17 7.60 -30.37
N ASP A 487 -12.36 7.53 -31.69
CA ASP A 487 -11.98 8.54 -32.71
C ASP A 487 -13.21 9.37 -33.16
#